data_AF-A0A2N7Z671-F1
#
_entry.id   AF-A0A2N7Z671-F1
#
_cell.length_a   1.000
_cell.length_b   1.000
_cell.length_c   1.000
_cell.angle_alpha   90.00
_cell.angle_beta   90.00
_cell.angle_gamma   90.00
#
_symmetry.space_group_name_H-M   'P 1'
#
loop_
_entity.id
_entity.type
_entity.pdbx_description
1 polymer ?
#
loop_
_entity_poly.entity_id
_entity_poly.type
_entity_poly.pdbx_seq_one_letter_code
_entity_poly.pdbx_strand_id
1 'polypeptide(L)'
;MLVLPLALMGWASLQSWRADEVLRDAQSIDGDYAWLRVRQALAGLAYWLAIAALVAGLSTWLKMRLDAWRARQSKDFLYGRLFLCWRALGHWLVAYTGLLVCALALCLLYELSWGWSHFKAGGWFMLLVAVPVITVLWTGCRLIERLRRQWHALDRPSSAFLGQTLGRDKAAALWAWVEQLANTAGAPVPDHIVVGIDQAFFVTSVDVALQPAGDVLSGRTLYLPLTYLSTLSQAEAASIIGHELGHFSSRDTERGSEIGAHFSLMCLHFSYISAGDADPAWVERPAIWMTQRFLHHFQLAVHHWGRAQELVADRVGGNIGGERLFCQALLRVIALDGEIHTLLTERHPNLIQALTDHLLHTPLRLDKAALDHAIAHPFDTHPPTALRMQQLGVRLDDDLLAQATRVPTEHDRHWFSQLTHASSSDVGLPVSPPISIAQGE
;
A
#
# COMPACT_ATOMS: atom_id res chain seq x y z
N MET A 1 -6.13 -17.49 -15.03
CA MET A 1 -7.03 -16.66 -15.87
C MET A 1 -7.41 -17.31 -17.19
N LEU A 2 -6.53 -18.07 -17.88
CA LEU A 2 -6.87 -18.63 -19.20
C LEU A 2 -7.33 -20.10 -19.16
N VAL A 3 -6.75 -20.91 -18.27
CA VAL A 3 -6.99 -22.37 -18.23
C VAL A 3 -8.44 -22.72 -17.93
N LEU A 4 -9.06 -22.08 -16.94
CA LEU A 4 -10.42 -22.41 -16.51
C LEU A 4 -11.49 -22.03 -17.57
N PRO A 5 -11.47 -20.84 -18.20
CA PRO A 5 -12.33 -20.56 -19.35
C PRO A 5 -12.15 -21.56 -20.49
N LEU A 6 -10.91 -21.92 -20.85
CA LEU A 6 -10.65 -22.86 -21.95
C LEU A 6 -11.18 -24.27 -21.63
N ALA A 7 -11.03 -24.73 -20.39
CA ALA A 7 -11.59 -26.00 -19.94
C ALA A 7 -13.13 -25.99 -20.00
N LEU A 8 -13.77 -24.91 -19.55
CA LEU A 8 -15.23 -24.74 -19.64
C LEU A 8 -15.71 -24.68 -21.10
N MET A 9 -14.99 -23.99 -21.99
CA MET A 9 -15.29 -23.96 -23.42
C MET A 9 -15.22 -25.36 -24.03
N GLY A 10 -14.16 -26.13 -23.74
CA GLY A 10 -14.02 -27.50 -24.22
C GLY A 10 -15.14 -28.40 -23.72
N TRP A 11 -15.49 -28.28 -22.44
CA TRP A 11 -16.58 -29.04 -21.83
C TRP A 11 -17.96 -28.69 -22.42
N ALA A 12 -18.28 -27.40 -22.54
CA ALA A 12 -19.54 -26.94 -23.13
C ALA A 12 -19.66 -27.35 -24.62
N SER A 13 -18.55 -27.37 -25.36
CA SER A 13 -18.51 -27.85 -26.75
C SER A 13 -18.86 -29.34 -26.83
N LEU A 14 -18.33 -30.15 -25.92
CA LEU A 14 -18.66 -31.58 -25.82
C LEU A 14 -20.14 -31.80 -25.48
N GLN A 15 -20.70 -31.00 -24.57
CA GLN A 15 -22.13 -31.03 -24.23
C GLN A 15 -23.00 -30.66 -25.43
N SER A 16 -22.65 -29.61 -26.16
CA SER A 16 -23.38 -29.22 -27.38
C SER A 16 -23.34 -30.32 -28.43
N TRP A 17 -22.18 -30.92 -28.67
CA TRP A 17 -22.04 -32.01 -29.63
C TRP A 17 -22.90 -33.22 -29.26
N ARG A 18 -22.92 -33.62 -27.98
CA ARG A 18 -23.81 -34.70 -27.47
C ARG A 18 -25.29 -34.36 -27.65
N ALA A 19 -25.69 -33.11 -27.43
CA ALA A 19 -27.06 -32.68 -27.64
C ALA A 19 -27.46 -32.72 -29.12
N ASP A 20 -26.57 -32.28 -30.01
CA ASP A 20 -26.80 -32.23 -31.46
C ASP A 20 -26.85 -33.63 -32.11
N GLU A 21 -26.07 -34.58 -31.60
CA GLU A 21 -26.12 -35.98 -32.05
C GLU A 21 -27.48 -36.60 -31.71
N VAL A 22 -27.91 -36.48 -30.45
CA VAL A 22 -29.22 -37.01 -30.01
C VAL A 22 -30.38 -36.27 -30.66
N LEU A 23 -30.26 -34.96 -30.93
CA LEU A 23 -31.29 -34.20 -31.64
C LEU A 23 -31.43 -34.67 -33.09
N ARG A 24 -30.31 -34.95 -33.78
CA ARG A 24 -30.32 -35.47 -35.16
C ARG A 24 -30.95 -36.84 -35.25
N ASP A 25 -30.59 -37.74 -34.34
CA ASP A 25 -31.20 -39.06 -34.24
C ASP A 25 -32.69 -38.96 -33.92
N ALA A 26 -33.07 -38.06 -33.01
CA ALA A 26 -34.45 -37.85 -32.61
C ALA A 26 -35.30 -37.22 -33.73
N GLN A 27 -34.80 -36.22 -34.47
CA GLN A 27 -35.54 -35.61 -35.59
C GLN A 27 -35.92 -36.61 -36.68
N SER A 28 -35.24 -37.75 -36.78
CA SER A 28 -35.64 -38.85 -37.67
C SER A 28 -36.88 -39.64 -37.21
N ILE A 29 -37.39 -39.39 -35.99
CA ILE A 29 -38.41 -40.22 -35.30
C ILE A 29 -39.71 -39.45 -34.93
N ASP A 30 -39.86 -38.17 -35.30
CA ASP A 30 -41.11 -37.36 -35.20
C ASP A 30 -41.82 -37.35 -33.81
N GLY A 31 -41.23 -36.66 -32.84
CA GLY A 31 -41.69 -36.54 -31.45
C GLY A 31 -41.41 -35.18 -30.84
N ASP A 32 -41.89 -34.95 -29.61
CA ASP A 32 -41.83 -33.62 -28.97
C ASP A 32 -40.49 -33.40 -28.24
N TYR A 33 -39.61 -32.55 -28.81
CA TYR A 33 -38.19 -32.42 -28.41
C TYR A 33 -37.86 -31.12 -27.68
N ALA A 34 -38.82 -30.48 -27.01
CA ALA A 34 -38.62 -29.21 -26.31
C ALA A 34 -37.44 -29.27 -25.30
N TRP A 35 -37.27 -30.40 -24.61
CA TRP A 35 -36.21 -30.56 -23.61
C TRP A 35 -34.79 -30.69 -24.21
N LEU A 36 -34.64 -31.23 -25.44
CA LEU A 36 -33.34 -31.28 -26.13
C LEU A 36 -32.89 -29.88 -26.54
N ARG A 37 -33.83 -29.06 -27.03
CA ARG A 37 -33.56 -27.67 -27.40
C ARG A 37 -33.11 -26.83 -26.19
N VAL A 38 -33.69 -27.08 -25.01
CA VAL A 38 -33.23 -26.46 -23.76
C VAL A 38 -31.79 -26.85 -23.44
N ARG A 39 -31.42 -28.13 -23.59
CA ARG A 39 -30.04 -28.59 -23.36
C ARG A 39 -29.02 -27.96 -24.31
N GLN A 40 -29.37 -27.88 -25.59
CA GLN A 40 -28.53 -27.21 -26.58
C GLN A 40 -28.33 -25.73 -26.24
N ALA A 41 -29.40 -25.04 -25.80
CA ALA A 41 -29.33 -23.65 -25.36
C ALA A 41 -28.45 -23.48 -24.10
N LEU A 42 -28.56 -24.38 -23.11
CA LEU A 42 -27.71 -24.36 -21.91
C LEU A 42 -26.23 -24.51 -22.27
N ALA A 43 -25.88 -25.48 -23.12
CA ALA A 43 -24.50 -25.71 -23.56
C ALA A 43 -23.96 -24.53 -24.38
N GLY A 44 -24.77 -23.99 -25.31
CA GLY A 44 -24.40 -22.82 -26.11
C GLY A 44 -24.17 -21.57 -25.26
N LEU A 45 -25.05 -21.29 -24.30
CA LEU A 45 -24.89 -20.17 -23.37
C LEU A 45 -23.66 -20.35 -22.47
N ALA A 46 -23.41 -21.56 -21.96
CA ALA A 46 -22.23 -21.85 -21.16
C ALA A 46 -20.93 -21.60 -21.96
N TYR A 47 -20.91 -22.00 -23.23
CA TYR A 47 -19.79 -21.76 -24.13
C TYR A 47 -19.53 -20.26 -24.35
N TRP A 48 -20.57 -19.47 -24.65
CA TRP A 48 -20.44 -18.03 -24.85
C TRP A 48 -20.02 -17.30 -23.57
N LEU A 49 -20.51 -17.72 -22.40
CA LEU A 49 -20.07 -17.17 -21.11
C LEU A 49 -18.59 -17.47 -20.83
N ALA A 50 -18.12 -18.68 -21.19
CA ALA A 50 -16.72 -19.05 -21.05
C ALA A 50 -15.81 -18.22 -21.98
N ILE A 51 -16.24 -17.95 -23.22
CA ILE A 51 -15.56 -17.00 -24.12
C ILE A 51 -15.54 -15.60 -23.51
N ALA A 52 -16.68 -15.12 -23.02
CA ALA A 52 -16.76 -13.80 -22.39
C ALA A 52 -15.81 -13.68 -21.19
N ALA A 53 -15.69 -14.73 -20.37
CA ALA A 53 -14.74 -14.78 -19.26
C ALA A 53 -13.28 -14.73 -19.74
N LEU A 54 -12.94 -15.46 -20.81
CA LEU A 54 -11.60 -15.44 -21.42
C LEU A 54 -11.23 -14.04 -21.91
N VAL A 55 -12.13 -13.42 -22.68
CA VAL A 55 -11.96 -12.06 -23.22
C VAL A 55 -11.89 -11.04 -22.09
N ALA A 56 -12.74 -11.14 -21.07
CA ALA A 56 -12.72 -10.25 -19.91
C ALA A 56 -11.39 -10.33 -19.15
N GLY A 57 -10.85 -11.54 -18.95
CA GLY A 57 -9.55 -11.73 -18.29
C GLY A 57 -8.39 -11.08 -19.06
N LEU A 58 -8.31 -11.32 -20.37
CA LEU A 58 -7.29 -10.72 -21.24
C LEU A 58 -7.43 -9.19 -21.33
N SER A 59 -8.66 -8.71 -21.48
CA SER A 59 -8.96 -7.27 -21.57
C SER A 59 -8.61 -6.54 -20.29
N THR A 60 -8.92 -7.13 -19.12
CA THR A 60 -8.58 -6.58 -17.81
C THR A 60 -7.06 -6.43 -17.65
N TRP A 61 -6.31 -7.49 -18.00
CA TRP A 61 -4.85 -7.45 -17.96
C TRP A 61 -4.25 -6.40 -18.89
N LEU A 62 -4.72 -6.34 -20.15
CA LEU A 62 -4.23 -5.37 -21.13
C LEU A 62 -4.56 -3.93 -20.71
N LYS A 63 -5.80 -3.69 -20.27
CA LYS A 63 -6.25 -2.39 -19.77
C LYS A 63 -5.42 -1.94 -18.56
N MET A 64 -5.19 -2.82 -17.59
CA MET A 64 -4.34 -2.53 -16.43
C MET A 64 -2.94 -2.08 -16.87
N ARG A 65 -2.32 -2.78 -17.84
CA ARG A 65 -0.99 -2.40 -18.34
C ARG A 65 -0.99 -1.05 -19.06
N LEU A 66 -2.02 -0.78 -19.86
CA LEU A 66 -2.18 0.50 -20.56
C LEU A 66 -2.39 1.65 -19.57
N ASP A 67 -3.25 1.46 -18.56
CA ASP A 67 -3.50 2.47 -17.53
C ASP A 67 -2.24 2.71 -16.69
N ALA A 68 -1.48 1.67 -16.33
CA ALA A 68 -0.21 1.82 -15.63
C ALA A 68 0.86 2.54 -16.48
N TRP A 69 0.93 2.24 -17.78
CA TRP A 69 1.80 2.97 -18.70
C TRP A 69 1.41 4.45 -18.80
N ARG A 70 0.12 4.77 -18.90
CA ARG A 70 -0.39 6.16 -18.88
C ARG A 70 -0.06 6.87 -17.57
N ALA A 71 -0.20 6.18 -16.44
CA ALA A 71 0.16 6.73 -15.12
C ALA A 71 1.66 7.07 -15.02
N ARG A 72 2.53 6.29 -15.68
CA ARG A 72 3.96 6.63 -15.77
C ARG A 72 4.24 7.83 -16.67
N GLN A 73 3.44 8.06 -17.72
CA GLN A 73 3.63 9.16 -18.66
C GLN A 73 3.00 10.48 -18.19
N SER A 74 1.96 10.42 -17.34
CA SER A 74 1.22 11.60 -16.90
C SER A 74 0.91 11.54 -15.40
N LYS A 75 1.44 12.53 -14.67
CA LYS A 75 1.13 12.81 -13.27
C LYS A 75 -0.38 13.03 -13.08
N ASP A 76 -1.01 13.80 -13.95
CA ASP A 76 -2.45 14.08 -13.88
C ASP A 76 -3.30 12.82 -14.03
N PHE A 77 -2.90 11.91 -14.92
CA PHE A 77 -3.57 10.62 -15.04
C PHE A 77 -3.45 9.81 -13.76
N LEU A 78 -2.24 9.69 -13.18
CA LEU A 78 -2.04 8.97 -11.93
C LEU A 78 -2.92 9.55 -10.82
N TYR A 79 -2.86 10.87 -10.62
CA TYR A 79 -3.54 11.53 -9.51
C TYR A 79 -5.05 11.59 -9.68
N GLY A 80 -5.55 11.63 -10.92
CA GLY A 80 -6.99 11.65 -11.20
C GLY A 80 -7.62 10.26 -11.32
N ARG A 81 -6.85 9.22 -11.65
CA ARG A 81 -7.39 7.91 -12.08
C ARG A 81 -6.93 6.71 -11.28
N LEU A 82 -5.93 6.81 -10.39
CA LEU A 82 -5.44 5.67 -9.60
C LEU A 82 -6.60 4.92 -8.92
N PHE A 83 -7.41 5.63 -8.14
CA PHE A 83 -8.56 5.06 -7.45
C PHE A 83 -9.64 4.52 -8.39
N LEU A 84 -9.89 5.19 -9.51
CA LEU A 84 -10.85 4.72 -10.51
C LEU A 84 -10.37 3.42 -11.17
N CYS A 85 -9.08 3.32 -11.47
CA CYS A 85 -8.46 2.11 -12.00
C CYS A 85 -8.48 0.97 -10.97
N TRP A 86 -8.24 1.27 -9.69
CA TRP A 86 -8.39 0.30 -8.59
C TRP A 86 -9.82 -0.21 -8.47
N ARG A 87 -10.81 0.69 -8.35
CA ARG A 87 -12.23 0.32 -8.24
C ARG A 87 -12.71 -0.47 -9.46
N ALA A 88 -12.29 -0.04 -10.66
CA ALA A 88 -12.58 -0.77 -11.88
C ALA A 88 -12.03 -2.20 -11.81
N LEU A 89 -10.78 -2.40 -11.37
CA LEU A 89 -10.18 -3.72 -11.25
C LEU A 89 -11.04 -4.66 -10.39
N GLY A 90 -11.53 -4.19 -9.23
CA GLY A 90 -12.40 -4.97 -8.36
C GLY A 90 -13.69 -5.41 -9.06
N HIS A 91 -14.36 -4.48 -9.75
CA HIS A 91 -15.56 -4.79 -10.52
C HIS A 91 -15.29 -5.79 -11.66
N TRP A 92 -14.17 -5.64 -12.37
CA TRP A 92 -13.78 -6.56 -13.44
C TRP A 92 -13.47 -7.96 -12.92
N LEU A 93 -12.80 -8.08 -11.76
CA LEU A 93 -12.53 -9.36 -11.11
C LEU A 93 -13.82 -10.06 -10.65
N VAL A 94 -14.75 -9.31 -10.04
CA VAL A 94 -16.07 -9.82 -9.66
C VAL A 94 -16.87 -10.27 -10.87
N ALA A 95 -16.88 -9.48 -11.94
CA ALA A 95 -17.56 -9.82 -13.19
C ALA A 95 -16.95 -11.08 -13.84
N TYR A 96 -15.62 -11.17 -13.91
CA TYR A 96 -14.92 -12.34 -14.42
C TYR A 96 -15.27 -13.62 -13.63
N THR A 97 -15.23 -13.57 -12.30
CA THR A 97 -15.62 -14.71 -11.46
C THR A 97 -17.10 -15.05 -11.61
N GLY A 98 -17.97 -14.04 -11.74
CA GLY A 98 -19.40 -14.24 -12.03
C GLY A 98 -19.65 -14.99 -13.34
N LEU A 99 -18.96 -14.61 -14.42
CA LEU A 99 -19.06 -15.28 -15.72
C LEU A 99 -18.65 -16.76 -15.63
N LEU A 100 -17.58 -17.06 -14.89
CA LEU A 100 -17.12 -18.44 -14.66
C LEU A 100 -18.12 -19.28 -13.86
N VAL A 101 -18.65 -18.72 -12.76
CA VAL A 101 -19.64 -19.41 -11.92
C VAL A 101 -20.93 -19.64 -12.70
N CYS A 102 -21.39 -18.66 -13.48
CA CYS A 102 -22.56 -18.81 -14.33
C CYS A 102 -22.33 -19.87 -15.42
N ALA A 103 -21.19 -19.87 -16.10
CA ALA A 103 -20.85 -20.88 -17.10
C ALA A 103 -20.85 -22.30 -16.49
N LEU A 104 -20.20 -22.47 -15.33
CA LEU A 104 -20.17 -23.74 -14.61
C LEU A 104 -21.57 -24.19 -14.15
N ALA A 105 -22.42 -23.25 -13.72
CA ALA A 105 -23.79 -23.55 -13.30
C ALA A 105 -24.64 -24.05 -14.48
N LEU A 106 -24.50 -23.44 -15.66
CA LEU A 106 -25.19 -23.90 -16.87
C LEU A 106 -24.69 -25.30 -17.30
N CYS A 107 -23.38 -25.55 -17.24
CA CYS A 107 -22.81 -26.88 -17.49
C CYS A 107 -23.37 -27.93 -16.51
N LEU A 108 -23.53 -27.58 -15.23
CA LEU A 108 -24.12 -28.47 -14.23
C LEU A 108 -25.60 -28.74 -14.50
N LEU A 109 -26.39 -27.69 -14.81
CA LEU A 109 -27.81 -27.83 -15.16
C LEU A 109 -28.01 -28.75 -16.37
N TYR A 110 -27.11 -28.67 -17.36
CA TYR A 110 -27.07 -29.59 -18.48
C TYR A 110 -26.89 -31.04 -18.01
N GLU A 111 -25.86 -31.34 -17.20
CA GLU A 111 -25.58 -32.70 -16.74
C GLU A 111 -26.68 -33.26 -15.83
N LEU A 112 -27.25 -32.43 -14.96
CA LEU A 112 -28.39 -32.81 -14.12
C LEU A 112 -29.63 -33.15 -14.96
N SER A 113 -29.91 -32.32 -15.98
CA SER A 113 -30.97 -32.62 -16.93
C SER A 113 -30.72 -33.97 -17.62
N TRP A 114 -29.50 -34.20 -18.12
CA TRP A 114 -29.14 -35.44 -18.79
C TRP A 114 -29.25 -36.67 -17.89
N GLY A 115 -28.75 -36.59 -16.66
CA GLY A 115 -28.83 -37.65 -15.66
C GLY A 115 -30.27 -37.99 -15.28
N TRP A 116 -31.15 -36.99 -15.19
CA TRP A 116 -32.57 -37.20 -14.92
C TRP A 116 -33.27 -38.00 -16.03
N SER A 117 -33.00 -37.68 -17.31
CA SER A 117 -33.59 -38.43 -18.43
C SER A 117 -33.08 -39.86 -18.55
N HIS A 118 -31.85 -40.14 -18.11
CA HIS A 118 -31.23 -41.46 -18.18
C HIS A 118 -31.19 -42.17 -16.83
N PHE A 119 -32.07 -41.81 -15.90
CA PHE A 119 -32.06 -42.31 -14.53
C PHE A 119 -32.10 -43.85 -14.45
N LYS A 120 -32.96 -44.47 -15.28
CA LYS A 120 -33.11 -45.93 -15.37
C LYS A 120 -31.91 -46.66 -16.01
N ALA A 121 -31.06 -45.94 -16.74
CA ALA A 121 -29.88 -46.48 -17.44
C ALA A 121 -28.58 -46.28 -16.65
N GLY A 122 -28.66 -45.97 -15.35
CA GLY A 122 -27.49 -45.69 -14.51
C GLY A 122 -27.15 -44.20 -14.38
N GLY A 123 -28.04 -43.29 -14.81
CA GLY A 123 -27.85 -41.83 -14.68
C GLY A 123 -27.68 -41.32 -13.25
N TRP A 124 -27.95 -42.14 -12.23
CA TRP A 124 -27.71 -41.80 -10.82
C TRP A 124 -26.23 -41.51 -10.52
N PHE A 125 -25.26 -42.06 -11.27
CA PHE A 125 -23.85 -41.73 -11.16
C PHE A 125 -23.57 -40.22 -11.40
N MET A 126 -24.44 -39.52 -12.15
CA MET A 126 -24.33 -38.07 -12.33
C MET A 126 -24.55 -37.28 -11.02
N LEU A 127 -25.29 -37.83 -10.05
CA LEU A 127 -25.43 -37.20 -8.74
C LEU A 127 -24.09 -37.17 -7.98
N LEU A 128 -23.24 -38.21 -8.14
CA LEU A 128 -21.90 -38.24 -7.54
C LEU A 128 -20.97 -37.18 -8.13
N VAL A 129 -21.13 -36.83 -9.41
CA VAL A 129 -20.36 -35.77 -10.09
C VAL A 129 -20.96 -34.38 -9.80
N ALA A 130 -22.28 -34.29 -9.60
CA ALA A 130 -22.96 -33.03 -9.30
C ALA A 130 -22.57 -32.46 -7.93
N VAL A 131 -22.43 -33.30 -6.90
CA VAL A 131 -22.06 -32.88 -5.54
C VAL A 131 -20.76 -32.06 -5.50
N PRO A 132 -19.61 -32.51 -6.05
CA PRO A 132 -18.38 -31.71 -6.04
C PRO A 132 -18.51 -30.43 -6.87
N VAL A 133 -19.26 -30.44 -7.98
CA VAL A 133 -19.49 -29.23 -8.79
C VAL A 133 -20.35 -28.20 -8.06
N ILE A 134 -21.38 -28.64 -7.33
CA ILE A 134 -22.19 -27.76 -6.46
C ILE A 134 -21.31 -27.13 -5.38
N THR A 135 -20.40 -27.91 -4.79
CA THR A 135 -19.41 -27.37 -3.83
C THR A 135 -18.53 -26.30 -4.48
N VAL A 136 -18.04 -26.51 -5.71
CA VAL A 136 -17.26 -25.50 -6.45
C VAL A 136 -18.09 -24.25 -6.79
N LEU A 137 -19.37 -24.41 -7.12
CA LEU A 137 -20.27 -23.26 -7.33
C LEU A 137 -20.49 -22.47 -6.04
N TRP A 138 -20.71 -23.18 -4.93
CA TRP A 138 -20.89 -22.56 -3.62
C TRP A 138 -19.63 -21.81 -3.18
N THR A 139 -18.44 -22.40 -3.36
CA THR A 139 -17.17 -21.69 -3.08
C THR A 139 -16.95 -20.51 -4.02
N GLY A 140 -17.34 -20.62 -5.29
CA GLY A 140 -17.31 -19.51 -6.25
C GLY A 140 -18.22 -18.34 -5.86
N CYS A 141 -19.45 -18.62 -5.40
CA CYS A 141 -20.35 -17.60 -4.88
C CYS A 141 -19.82 -16.95 -3.59
N ARG A 142 -19.29 -17.75 -2.66
CA ARG A 142 -18.61 -17.26 -1.45
C ARG A 142 -17.40 -16.39 -1.81
N LEU A 143 -16.64 -16.74 -2.85
CA LEU A 143 -15.53 -15.94 -3.35
C LEU A 143 -15.99 -14.58 -3.88
N ILE A 144 -17.09 -14.51 -4.63
CA ILE A 144 -17.65 -13.23 -5.09
C ILE A 144 -18.01 -12.33 -3.91
N GLU A 145 -18.67 -12.89 -2.90
CA GLU A 145 -19.03 -12.17 -1.67
C GLU A 145 -17.77 -11.70 -0.92
N ARG A 146 -16.76 -12.56 -0.79
CA ARG A 146 -15.46 -12.25 -0.18
C ARG A 146 -14.73 -11.14 -0.93
N LEU A 147 -14.61 -11.23 -2.25
CA LEU A 147 -13.99 -10.22 -3.09
C LEU A 147 -14.70 -8.89 -2.98
N ARG A 148 -16.04 -8.85 -3.01
CA ARG A 148 -16.82 -7.62 -2.83
C ARG A 148 -16.55 -6.98 -1.46
N ARG A 149 -16.59 -7.78 -0.38
CA ARG A 149 -16.33 -7.28 0.98
C ARG A 149 -14.91 -6.74 1.13
N GLN A 150 -13.91 -7.51 0.67
CA GLN A 150 -12.51 -7.11 0.70
C GLN A 150 -12.25 -5.86 -0.13
N TRP A 151 -12.85 -5.76 -1.33
CA TRP A 151 -12.68 -4.57 -2.18
C TRP A 151 -13.36 -3.33 -1.58
N HIS A 152 -14.52 -3.51 -0.94
CA HIS A 152 -15.15 -2.41 -0.20
C HIS A 152 -14.31 -1.92 0.98
N ALA A 153 -13.62 -2.83 1.68
CA ALA A 153 -12.69 -2.45 2.73
C ALA A 153 -11.45 -1.72 2.16
N LEU A 154 -10.99 -2.13 0.98
CA LEU A 154 -9.90 -1.48 0.23
C LEU A 154 -10.25 -0.08 -0.31
N ASP A 155 -11.53 0.21 -0.54
CA ASP A 155 -11.99 1.50 -1.06
C ASP A 155 -12.02 2.61 0.02
N ARG A 156 -11.91 2.25 1.30
CA ARG A 156 -11.82 3.19 2.42
C ARG A 156 -10.69 2.80 3.37
N PRO A 157 -9.44 2.86 2.92
CA PRO A 157 -8.34 2.56 3.80
C PRO A 157 -8.23 3.68 4.84
N SER A 158 -8.70 3.43 6.06
CA SER A 158 -8.28 4.23 7.22
C SER A 158 -6.96 3.67 7.70
N SER A 159 -5.92 4.48 7.69
CA SER A 159 -4.67 4.10 8.27
C SER A 159 -4.79 4.13 9.80
N ALA A 160 -4.63 2.99 10.45
CA ALA A 160 -4.65 2.95 11.91
C ALA A 160 -3.22 3.02 12.44
N PHE A 161 -2.88 4.10 13.12
CA PHE A 161 -1.55 4.29 13.72
C PHE A 161 -1.62 4.32 15.22
N LEU A 162 -0.60 3.77 15.86
CA LEU A 162 -0.45 3.93 17.30
C LEU A 162 0.11 5.33 17.57
N GLY A 163 -0.64 6.12 18.32
CA GLY A 163 -0.21 7.46 18.67
C GLY A 163 -1.23 8.24 19.46
N GLN A 164 -0.77 9.35 20.03
CA GLN A 164 -1.58 10.28 20.79
C GLN A 164 -1.44 11.68 20.20
N THR A 165 -2.57 12.35 20.00
CA THR A 165 -2.58 13.76 19.60
C THR A 165 -2.07 14.65 20.73
N LEU A 166 -1.13 15.53 20.41
CA LEU A 166 -0.61 16.51 21.35
C LEU A 166 -1.20 17.90 21.05
N GLY A 167 -2.18 18.29 21.87
CA GLY A 167 -2.86 19.58 21.75
C GLY A 167 -1.94 20.77 22.05
N ARG A 168 -2.29 21.93 21.49
CA ARG A 168 -1.60 23.22 21.69
C ARG A 168 -1.56 23.65 23.15
N ASP A 169 -2.59 23.28 23.92
CA ASP A 169 -2.73 23.52 25.35
C ASP A 169 -1.67 22.77 26.18
N LYS A 170 -1.25 21.59 25.73
CA LYS A 170 -0.33 20.72 26.47
C LYS A 170 1.13 20.94 26.11
N ALA A 171 1.43 21.42 24.91
CA ALA A 171 2.80 21.54 24.40
C ALA A 171 2.99 22.79 23.53
N ALA A 172 2.68 23.97 24.07
CA ALA A 172 2.72 25.23 23.33
C ALA A 172 4.10 25.51 22.68
N ALA A 173 5.19 25.21 23.38
CA ALA A 173 6.54 25.38 22.86
C ALA A 173 6.85 24.44 21.68
N LEU A 174 6.38 23.19 21.70
CA LEU A 174 6.48 22.28 20.54
C LEU A 174 5.73 22.84 19.34
N TRP A 175 4.51 23.32 19.54
CA TRP A 175 3.71 23.90 18.47
C TRP A 175 4.37 25.14 17.87
N ALA A 176 4.91 26.04 18.70
CA ALA A 176 5.65 27.20 18.22
C ALA A 176 6.90 26.80 17.42
N TRP A 177 7.62 25.77 17.87
CA TRP A 177 8.77 25.23 17.15
C TRP A 177 8.38 24.64 15.79
N VAL A 178 7.33 23.82 15.72
CA VAL A 178 6.81 23.27 14.45
C VAL A 178 6.31 24.37 13.52
N GLU A 179 5.64 25.41 14.04
CA GLU A 179 5.23 26.57 13.26
C GLU A 179 6.41 27.32 12.65
N GLN A 180 7.50 27.50 13.42
CA GLN A 180 8.72 28.11 12.90
C GLN A 180 9.34 27.26 11.78
N LEU A 181 9.37 25.93 11.94
CA LEU A 181 9.85 25.02 10.90
C LEU A 181 8.96 25.08 9.65
N ALA A 182 7.63 25.06 9.80
CA ALA A 182 6.68 25.15 8.69
C ALA A 182 6.82 26.47 7.92
N ASN A 183 6.95 27.60 8.65
CA ASN A 183 7.19 28.91 8.04
C ASN A 183 8.52 28.95 7.27
N THR A 184 9.57 28.36 7.82
CA THR A 184 10.89 28.28 7.15
C THR A 184 10.83 27.37 5.91
N ALA A 185 10.05 26.28 5.98
CA ALA A 185 9.81 25.37 4.88
C ALA A 185 8.90 25.95 3.77
N GLY A 186 8.23 27.08 4.02
CA GLY A 186 7.19 27.60 3.14
C GLY A 186 5.97 26.68 3.06
N ALA A 187 5.71 25.91 4.11
CA ALA A 187 4.65 24.91 4.19
C ALA A 187 3.54 25.37 5.15
N PRO A 188 2.28 24.95 4.93
CA PRO A 188 1.23 25.15 5.91
C PRO A 188 1.55 24.42 7.22
N VAL A 189 1.17 25.04 8.34
CA VAL A 189 1.26 24.42 9.65
C VAL A 189 0.34 23.19 9.69
N PRO A 190 0.79 22.04 10.23
CA PRO A 190 -0.07 20.88 10.44
C PRO A 190 -1.28 21.21 11.33
N ASP A 191 -2.43 20.60 11.05
CA ASP A 191 -3.64 20.72 11.86
C ASP A 191 -3.52 19.88 13.15
N HIS A 192 -2.80 18.76 13.07
CA HIS A 192 -2.58 17.82 14.17
C HIS A 192 -1.11 17.44 14.30
N ILE A 193 -0.62 17.36 15.54
CA ILE A 193 0.67 16.74 15.88
C ILE A 193 0.36 15.46 16.64
N VAL A 194 0.84 14.32 16.13
CA VAL A 194 0.67 13.00 16.73
C VAL A 194 2.03 12.49 17.15
N VAL A 195 2.09 11.92 18.35
CA VAL A 195 3.31 11.31 18.89
C VAL A 195 3.07 9.81 19.06
N GLY A 196 3.98 8.97 18.57
CA GLY A 196 3.84 7.51 18.65
C GLY A 196 5.19 6.78 18.70
N ILE A 197 5.21 5.46 18.48
CA ILE A 197 6.41 4.63 18.66
C ILE A 197 6.75 3.70 17.48
N ASP A 198 5.80 3.44 16.57
CA ASP A 198 5.85 2.33 15.62
C ASP A 198 6.15 2.75 14.17
N GLN A 199 6.20 4.06 13.88
CA GLN A 199 6.43 4.59 12.53
C GLN A 199 7.67 5.51 12.48
N ALA A 200 8.13 5.83 11.28
CA ALA A 200 9.09 6.92 11.06
C ALA A 200 8.40 8.30 11.16
N PHE A 201 9.17 9.39 11.04
CA PHE A 201 8.58 10.73 10.84
C PHE A 201 7.78 10.73 9.56
N PHE A 202 6.58 11.30 9.60
CA PHE A 202 5.77 11.44 8.38
C PHE A 202 4.81 12.62 8.46
N VAL A 203 4.40 13.10 7.29
CA VAL A 203 3.22 13.93 7.13
C VAL A 203 2.18 13.28 6.23
N THR A 204 0.90 13.55 6.49
CA THR A 204 -0.19 13.10 5.64
C THR A 204 -1.39 14.04 5.76
N SER A 205 -2.13 14.22 4.66
CA SER A 205 -3.46 14.85 4.65
C SER A 205 -4.59 13.84 4.47
N VAL A 206 -4.27 12.54 4.44
CA VAL A 206 -5.25 11.44 4.45
C VAL A 206 -5.77 11.24 5.87
N ASP A 207 -7.05 10.87 6.00
CA ASP A 207 -7.66 10.58 7.30
C ASP A 207 -6.90 9.49 8.05
N VAL A 208 -6.53 9.80 9.30
CA VAL A 208 -5.76 8.93 10.19
C VAL A 208 -6.64 8.48 11.35
N ALA A 209 -6.75 7.18 11.57
CA ALA A 209 -7.35 6.63 12.78
C ALA A 209 -6.25 6.37 13.83
N LEU A 210 -6.37 6.94 15.02
CA LEU A 210 -5.44 6.71 16.12
C LEU A 210 -5.84 5.51 16.96
N GLN A 211 -4.86 4.71 17.36
CA GLN A 211 -4.99 3.64 18.33
C GLN A 211 -4.22 3.97 19.62
N PRO A 212 -4.76 3.61 20.81
CA PRO A 212 -5.97 2.82 21.04
C PRO A 212 -7.28 3.63 21.14
N ALA A 213 -7.21 4.96 21.13
CA ALA A 213 -8.36 5.84 21.40
C ALA A 213 -9.49 5.72 20.34
N GLY A 214 -9.15 5.40 19.10
CA GLY A 214 -10.09 5.30 17.98
C GLY A 214 -10.44 6.65 17.33
N ASP A 215 -9.77 7.73 17.73
CA ASP A 215 -10.01 9.08 17.18
C ASP A 215 -9.60 9.15 15.71
N VAL A 216 -10.45 9.74 14.86
CA VAL A 216 -10.14 9.97 13.44
C VAL A 216 -9.75 11.42 13.25
N LEU A 217 -8.52 11.64 12.79
CA LEU A 217 -7.97 12.93 12.45
C LEU A 217 -8.14 13.18 10.95
N SER A 218 -8.78 14.30 10.62
CA SER A 218 -8.88 14.81 9.25
C SER A 218 -8.09 16.11 9.11
N GLY A 219 -7.44 16.29 7.97
CA GLY A 219 -6.52 17.41 7.71
C GLY A 219 -5.06 16.99 7.77
N ARG A 220 -4.17 17.98 7.86
CA ARG A 220 -2.72 17.76 7.86
C ARG A 220 -2.25 17.24 9.20
N THR A 221 -1.69 16.05 9.21
CA THR A 221 -1.14 15.41 10.39
C THR A 221 0.37 15.28 10.25
N LEU A 222 1.11 15.77 11.25
CA LEU A 222 2.54 15.49 11.44
C LEU A 222 2.68 14.42 12.52
N TYR A 223 3.30 13.29 12.17
CA TYR A 223 3.60 12.22 13.11
C TYR A 223 5.07 12.28 13.53
N LEU A 224 5.27 12.23 14.84
CA LEU A 224 6.56 12.32 15.49
C LEU A 224 6.84 11.06 16.31
N PRO A 225 7.76 10.19 15.88
CA PRO A 225 8.09 8.97 16.61
C PRO A 225 9.04 9.22 17.78
N LEU A 226 8.61 8.80 18.98
CA LEU A 226 9.41 8.92 20.21
C LEU A 226 10.73 8.16 20.13
N THR A 227 10.78 7.04 19.41
CA THR A 227 11.97 6.20 19.23
C THR A 227 13.10 6.97 18.53
N TYR A 228 12.77 7.78 17.53
CA TYR A 228 13.75 8.64 16.87
C TYR A 228 13.96 9.96 17.64
N LEU A 229 12.91 10.56 18.20
CA LEU A 229 13.04 11.80 18.98
C LEU A 229 13.95 11.64 20.21
N SER A 230 14.04 10.45 20.80
CA SER A 230 14.93 10.17 21.94
C SER A 230 16.38 9.86 21.53
N THR A 231 16.67 9.74 20.24
CA THR A 231 17.99 9.32 19.73
C THR A 231 18.63 10.34 18.78
N LEU A 232 17.83 11.23 18.21
CA LEU A 232 18.25 12.35 17.38
C LEU A 232 18.43 13.62 18.22
N SER A 233 19.39 14.46 17.83
CA SER A 233 19.46 15.84 18.30
C SER A 233 18.28 16.66 17.80
N GLN A 234 17.96 17.76 18.49
CA GLN A 234 16.91 18.69 18.05
C GLN A 234 17.14 19.21 16.63
N ALA A 235 18.40 19.43 16.23
CA ALA A 235 18.75 19.94 14.90
C ALA A 235 18.62 18.86 13.80
N GLU A 236 18.99 17.61 14.10
CA GLU A 236 18.73 16.47 13.20
C GLU A 236 17.21 16.28 13.02
N ALA A 237 16.44 16.30 14.11
CA ALA A 237 14.98 16.20 14.06
C ALA A 237 14.34 17.38 13.30
N ALA A 238 14.83 18.61 13.49
CA ALA A 238 14.37 19.79 12.73
C ALA A 238 14.58 19.61 11.22
N SER A 239 15.71 19.04 10.81
CA SER A 239 16.03 18.80 9.39
C SER A 239 15.08 17.76 8.77
N ILE A 240 14.78 16.68 9.51
CA ILE A 240 13.86 15.63 9.06
C ILE A 240 12.42 16.17 9.02
N ILE A 241 11.95 16.83 10.09
CA ILE A 241 10.62 17.45 10.11
C ILE A 241 10.50 18.51 9.00
N GLY A 242 11.57 19.24 8.72
CA GLY A 242 11.66 20.15 7.58
C GLY A 242 11.44 19.47 6.24
N HIS A 243 12.09 18.33 6.02
CA HIS A 243 11.85 17.48 4.85
C HIS A 243 10.39 17.03 4.79
N GLU A 244 9.83 16.51 5.88
CA GLU A 244 8.43 16.08 5.91
C GLU A 244 7.47 17.24 5.56
N LEU A 245 7.63 18.40 6.18
CA LEU A 245 6.85 19.60 5.89
C LEU A 245 7.03 20.06 4.43
N GLY A 246 8.18 19.76 3.81
CA GLY A 246 8.44 19.98 2.40
C GLY A 246 7.41 19.32 1.47
N HIS A 247 6.79 18.21 1.88
CA HIS A 247 5.69 17.60 1.12
C HIS A 247 4.46 18.50 1.05
N PHE A 248 4.26 19.41 2.00
CA PHE A 248 3.16 20.39 1.98
C PHE A 248 3.53 21.76 1.38
N SER A 249 4.77 21.96 0.92
CA SER A 249 5.24 23.24 0.38
C SER A 249 4.43 23.76 -0.83
N SER A 250 3.76 22.88 -1.57
CA SER A 250 2.85 23.24 -2.66
C SER A 250 1.66 22.29 -2.72
N ARG A 251 0.56 22.73 -3.36
CA ARG A 251 -0.59 21.84 -3.64
C ARG A 251 -0.19 20.61 -4.46
N ASP A 252 0.82 20.77 -5.31
CA ASP A 252 1.27 19.75 -6.24
C ASP A 252 2.15 18.68 -5.57
N THR A 253 2.86 19.05 -4.50
CA THR A 253 3.60 18.13 -3.62
C THR A 253 2.66 17.47 -2.62
N GLU A 254 1.72 18.23 -2.05
CA GLU A 254 0.72 17.73 -1.10
C GLU A 254 -0.13 16.64 -1.75
N ARG A 255 -0.66 16.90 -2.95
CA ARG A 255 -1.40 15.91 -3.73
C ARG A 255 -0.57 14.67 -4.10
N GLY A 256 0.74 14.82 -4.28
CA GLY A 256 1.62 13.68 -4.53
C GLY A 256 1.79 12.80 -3.30
N SER A 257 2.02 13.44 -2.15
CA SER A 257 2.08 12.79 -0.84
C SER A 257 0.77 12.05 -0.52
N GLU A 258 -0.39 12.65 -0.81
CA GLU A 258 -1.70 12.00 -0.66
C GLU A 258 -1.80 10.72 -1.50
N ILE A 259 -1.40 10.78 -2.76
CA ILE A 259 -1.44 9.64 -3.67
C ILE A 259 -0.46 8.55 -3.22
N GLY A 260 0.73 8.90 -2.74
CA GLY A 260 1.70 7.98 -2.14
C GLY A 260 1.11 7.27 -0.92
N ALA A 261 0.57 8.05 0.03
CA ALA A 261 -0.06 7.53 1.25
C ALA A 261 -1.21 6.56 0.95
N HIS A 262 -2.12 6.95 0.06
CA HIS A 262 -3.21 6.09 -0.37
C HIS A 262 -2.72 4.82 -1.07
N PHE A 263 -1.71 4.92 -1.93
CA PHE A 263 -1.15 3.76 -2.60
C PHE A 263 -0.51 2.78 -1.61
N SER A 264 0.25 3.26 -0.63
CA SER A 264 0.86 2.41 0.39
C SER A 264 -0.19 1.75 1.29
N LEU A 265 -1.30 2.44 1.58
CA LEU A 265 -2.44 1.83 2.25
C LEU A 265 -3.09 0.70 1.44
N MET A 266 -3.18 0.85 0.11
CA MET A 266 -3.65 -0.23 -0.76
C MET A 266 -2.71 -1.44 -0.69
N CYS A 267 -1.39 -1.22 -0.65
CA CYS A 267 -0.39 -2.28 -0.47
C CYS A 267 -0.51 -2.98 0.88
N LEU A 268 -0.61 -2.22 1.98
CA LEU A 268 -0.75 -2.76 3.34
C LEU A 268 -2.01 -3.61 3.49
N HIS A 269 -3.14 -3.12 3.00
CA HIS A 269 -4.37 -3.90 3.07
C HIS A 269 -4.32 -5.15 2.17
N PHE A 270 -3.69 -5.06 0.99
CA PHE A 270 -3.44 -6.23 0.16
C PHE A 270 -2.54 -7.27 0.86
N SER A 271 -1.51 -6.85 1.62
CA SER A 271 -0.70 -7.77 2.41
C SER A 271 -1.51 -8.43 3.52
N TYR A 272 -2.40 -7.71 4.22
CA TYR A 272 -3.29 -8.33 5.22
C TYR A 272 -4.23 -9.38 4.61
N ILE A 273 -4.76 -9.13 3.42
CA ILE A 273 -5.59 -10.11 2.71
C ILE A 273 -4.76 -11.33 2.28
N SER A 274 -3.54 -11.10 1.81
CA SER A 274 -2.67 -12.14 1.23
C SER A 274 -1.93 -12.96 2.28
N ALA A 275 -1.74 -12.43 3.50
CA ALA A 275 -1.01 -13.06 4.60
C ALA A 275 -1.87 -13.93 5.53
N GLY A 276 -3.11 -14.27 5.15
CA GLY A 276 -3.93 -15.18 5.95
C GLY A 276 -3.29 -16.58 6.09
N ASP A 277 -3.47 -17.21 7.26
CA ASP A 277 -2.85 -18.51 7.64
C ASP A 277 -3.20 -19.72 6.76
N ALA A 278 -4.15 -19.58 5.82
CA ALA A 278 -4.54 -20.64 4.90
C ALA A 278 -4.03 -20.34 3.48
N ASP A 279 -3.38 -21.31 2.83
CA ASP A 279 -3.02 -21.22 1.41
C ASP A 279 -4.27 -20.81 0.61
N PRO A 280 -4.24 -19.66 -0.11
CA PRO A 280 -5.39 -19.19 -0.83
C PRO A 280 -5.89 -20.29 -1.78
N ALA A 281 -7.19 -20.58 -1.69
CA ALA A 281 -7.81 -21.59 -2.52
C ALA A 281 -7.46 -21.32 -3.99
N TRP A 282 -7.24 -22.38 -4.77
CA TRP A 282 -6.79 -22.25 -6.17
C TRP A 282 -7.66 -21.31 -7.02
N VAL A 283 -8.95 -21.16 -6.65
CA VAL A 283 -9.92 -20.26 -7.27
C VAL A 283 -9.63 -18.78 -7.02
N GLU A 284 -9.01 -18.43 -5.88
CA GLU A 284 -8.70 -17.04 -5.48
C GLU A 284 -7.38 -16.54 -6.08
N ARG A 285 -6.45 -17.46 -6.36
CA ARG A 285 -5.10 -17.16 -6.88
C ARG A 285 -5.09 -16.23 -8.09
N PRO A 286 -5.99 -16.36 -9.09
CA PRO A 286 -6.01 -15.44 -10.22
C PRO A 286 -6.33 -14.00 -9.82
N ALA A 287 -7.27 -13.80 -8.88
CA ALA A 287 -7.64 -12.46 -8.41
C ALA A 287 -6.49 -11.83 -7.62
N ILE A 288 -5.89 -12.58 -6.70
CA ILE A 288 -4.70 -12.15 -5.93
C ILE A 288 -3.56 -11.78 -6.87
N TRP A 289 -3.28 -12.64 -7.86
CA TRP A 289 -2.25 -12.38 -8.86
C TRP A 289 -2.52 -11.09 -9.63
N MET A 290 -3.77 -10.85 -10.07
CA MET A 290 -4.10 -9.64 -10.82
C MET A 290 -3.95 -8.38 -9.97
N THR A 291 -4.39 -8.41 -8.71
CA THR A 291 -4.21 -7.32 -7.75
C THR A 291 -2.73 -7.04 -7.49
N GLN A 292 -1.92 -8.08 -7.28
CA GLN A 292 -0.47 -7.94 -7.12
C GLN A 292 0.19 -7.32 -8.37
N ARG A 293 -0.22 -7.75 -9.58
CA ARG A 293 0.26 -7.14 -10.82
C ARG A 293 -0.17 -5.68 -10.92
N PHE A 294 -1.38 -5.31 -10.53
CA PHE A 294 -1.81 -3.92 -10.51
C PHE A 294 -0.89 -3.09 -9.62
N LEU A 295 -0.72 -3.50 -8.36
CA LEU A 295 0.12 -2.79 -7.39
C LEU A 295 1.54 -2.66 -7.91
N HIS A 296 2.14 -3.74 -8.42
CA HIS A 296 3.50 -3.70 -8.97
C HIS A 296 3.68 -2.67 -10.10
N HIS A 297 2.76 -2.60 -11.09
CA HIS A 297 2.95 -1.65 -12.20
C HIS A 297 2.63 -0.21 -11.80
N PHE A 298 1.66 0.01 -10.92
CA PHE A 298 1.33 1.35 -10.42
C PHE A 298 2.39 1.87 -9.43
N GLN A 299 3.03 1.00 -8.66
CA GLN A 299 4.17 1.34 -7.81
C GLN A 299 5.28 2.01 -8.62
N LEU A 300 5.57 1.49 -9.82
CA LEU A 300 6.57 2.10 -10.71
C LEU A 300 6.18 3.53 -11.13
N ALA A 301 4.88 3.83 -11.24
CA ALA A 301 4.40 5.17 -11.57
C ALA A 301 4.45 6.10 -10.36
N VAL A 302 3.97 5.65 -9.20
CA VAL A 302 4.02 6.39 -7.93
C VAL A 302 5.47 6.75 -7.61
N HIS A 303 6.38 5.77 -7.64
CA HIS A 303 7.81 5.98 -7.39
C HIS A 303 8.46 6.87 -8.43
N HIS A 304 8.05 6.80 -9.70
CA HIS A 304 8.59 7.66 -10.74
C HIS A 304 8.34 9.15 -10.44
N TRP A 305 7.10 9.49 -10.06
CA TRP A 305 6.70 10.87 -9.77
C TRP A 305 7.07 11.33 -8.35
N GLY A 306 7.09 10.42 -7.37
CA GLY A 306 7.47 10.69 -5.98
C GLY A 306 8.94 11.11 -5.86
N ARG A 307 9.86 10.48 -6.60
CA ARG A 307 11.30 10.83 -6.54
C ARG A 307 11.62 12.31 -6.76
N ALA A 308 10.88 13.00 -7.62
CA ALA A 308 11.12 14.43 -7.83
C ALA A 308 10.66 15.26 -6.63
N GLN A 309 9.59 14.84 -5.94
CA GLN A 309 9.06 15.49 -4.74
C GLN A 309 10.01 15.27 -3.55
N GLU A 310 10.58 14.07 -3.46
CA GLU A 310 11.61 13.73 -2.48
C GLU A 310 12.83 14.64 -2.57
N LEU A 311 13.33 14.93 -3.78
CA LEU A 311 14.44 15.84 -3.97
C LEU A 311 14.09 17.30 -3.63
N VAL A 312 12.82 17.69 -3.75
CA VAL A 312 12.34 19.01 -3.31
C VAL A 312 12.30 19.05 -1.79
N ALA A 313 11.74 18.03 -1.15
CA ALA A 313 11.69 17.88 0.30
C ALA A 313 13.11 17.83 0.92
N ASP A 314 14.06 17.15 0.29
CA ASP A 314 15.49 17.12 0.68
C ASP A 314 16.10 18.51 0.76
N ARG A 315 15.82 19.38 -0.23
CA ARG A 315 16.30 20.76 -0.21
C ARG A 315 15.67 21.55 0.93
N VAL A 316 14.40 21.32 1.24
CA VAL A 316 13.73 21.96 2.38
C VAL A 316 14.39 21.53 3.69
N GLY A 317 14.61 20.22 3.89
CA GLY A 317 15.32 19.71 5.07
C GLY A 317 16.75 20.25 5.18
N GLY A 318 17.47 20.29 4.06
CA GLY A 318 18.81 20.88 3.98
C GLY A 318 18.85 22.39 4.26
N ASN A 319 17.83 23.16 3.85
CA ASN A 319 17.75 24.59 4.15
C ASN A 319 17.49 24.89 5.63
N ILE A 320 16.84 23.97 6.35
CA ILE A 320 16.51 24.14 7.76
C ILE A 320 17.71 23.87 8.67
N GLY A 321 18.36 22.72 8.52
CA GLY A 321 19.48 22.32 9.39
C GLY A 321 20.87 22.45 8.78
N GLY A 322 20.97 22.72 7.48
CA GLY A 322 22.18 22.60 6.70
C GLY A 322 22.26 21.25 5.97
N GLU A 323 22.73 21.26 4.73
CA GLU A 323 22.79 20.09 3.84
C GLU A 323 23.57 18.92 4.45
N ARG A 324 24.71 19.20 5.10
CA ARG A 324 25.54 18.19 5.78
C ARG A 324 24.82 17.59 6.98
N LEU A 325 24.12 18.40 7.77
CA LEU A 325 23.36 17.94 8.94
C LEU A 325 22.15 17.10 8.52
N PHE A 326 21.45 17.48 7.46
CA PHE A 326 20.36 16.68 6.92
C PHE A 326 20.86 15.32 6.44
N CYS A 327 22.00 15.26 5.73
CA CYS A 327 22.59 13.99 5.32
C CYS A 327 23.02 13.13 6.52
N GLN A 328 23.57 13.74 7.57
CA GLN A 328 23.87 13.07 8.84
C GLN A 328 22.60 12.47 9.45
N ALA A 329 21.53 13.26 9.56
CA ALA A 329 20.24 12.85 10.11
C ALA A 329 19.64 11.69 9.30
N LEU A 330 19.71 11.76 7.98
CA LEU A 330 19.24 10.70 7.08
C LEU A 330 20.01 9.38 7.30
N LEU A 331 21.34 9.44 7.32
CA LEU A 331 22.18 8.27 7.60
C LEU A 331 21.91 7.70 8.99
N ARG A 332 21.67 8.56 9.97
CA ARG A 332 21.33 8.16 11.34
C ARG A 332 19.98 7.46 11.42
N VAL A 333 18.95 7.94 10.72
CA VAL A 333 17.64 7.25 10.63
C VAL A 333 17.80 5.86 10.02
N ILE A 334 18.58 5.72 8.94
CA ILE A 334 18.88 4.41 8.32
C ILE A 334 19.55 3.46 9.31
N ALA A 335 20.53 3.95 10.07
CA ALA A 335 21.25 3.15 11.04
C ALA A 335 20.35 2.70 12.20
N LEU A 336 19.42 3.55 12.62
CA LEU A 336 18.51 3.30 13.74
C LEU A 336 17.34 2.38 13.37
N ASP A 337 16.89 2.38 12.12
CA ASP A 337 15.67 1.68 11.67
C ASP A 337 15.67 0.19 12.05
N GLY A 338 16.76 -0.53 11.74
CA GLY A 338 16.89 -1.95 12.06
C GLY A 338 16.90 -2.26 13.55
N GLU A 339 17.55 -1.42 14.36
CA GLU A 339 17.63 -1.57 15.81
C GLU A 339 16.29 -1.27 16.48
N ILE A 340 15.60 -0.21 16.05
CA ILE A 340 14.26 0.15 16.52
C ILE A 340 13.27 -0.97 16.18
N HIS A 341 13.30 -1.50 14.95
CA HIS A 341 12.40 -2.58 14.54
C HIS A 341 12.60 -3.85 15.38
N THR A 342 13.85 -4.18 15.72
CA THR A 342 14.19 -5.32 16.57
C THR A 342 13.59 -5.14 17.97
N LEU A 343 13.81 -3.97 18.59
CA LEU A 343 13.29 -3.66 19.92
C LEU A 343 11.75 -3.57 19.99
N LEU A 344 11.11 -3.08 18.93
CA LEU A 344 9.65 -3.08 18.81
C LEU A 344 9.09 -4.51 18.79
N THR A 345 9.79 -5.45 18.17
CA THR A 345 9.40 -6.86 18.11
C THR A 345 9.54 -7.56 19.46
N GLU A 346 10.52 -7.16 20.27
CA GLU A 346 10.79 -7.71 21.61
C GLU A 346 9.80 -7.24 22.70
N ARG A 347 9.00 -6.20 22.43
CA ARG A 347 7.93 -5.69 23.32
C ARG A 347 8.40 -5.34 24.74
N HIS A 348 9.43 -4.51 24.84
CA HIS A 348 9.91 -3.99 26.12
C HIS A 348 8.88 -3.07 26.82
N PRO A 349 8.75 -3.13 28.16
CA PRO A 349 7.82 -2.29 28.91
C PRO A 349 8.16 -0.80 28.88
N ASN A 350 9.45 -0.46 28.77
CA ASN A 350 9.92 0.90 28.52
C ASN A 350 10.86 0.89 27.31
N LEU A 351 10.27 1.09 26.13
CA LEU A 351 10.99 1.04 24.85
C LEU A 351 12.11 2.08 24.76
N ILE A 352 11.91 3.29 25.31
CA ILE A 352 12.90 4.37 25.22
C ILE A 352 14.13 4.06 26.08
N GLN A 353 13.92 3.51 27.29
CA GLN A 353 15.03 3.06 28.12
C GLN A 353 15.76 1.88 27.48
N ALA A 354 15.03 0.88 26.98
CA ALA A 354 15.61 -0.27 26.29
C ALA A 354 16.43 0.14 25.06
N LEU A 355 15.93 1.10 24.26
CA LEU A 355 16.66 1.67 23.13
C LEU A 355 17.94 2.39 23.56
N THR A 356 17.87 3.14 24.67
CA THR A 356 19.06 3.82 25.21
C THR A 356 20.12 2.81 25.65
N ASP A 357 19.73 1.81 26.42
CA ASP A 357 20.64 0.78 26.93
C ASP A 357 21.23 -0.05 25.78
N HIS A 358 20.41 -0.36 24.77
CA HIS A 358 20.85 -1.08 23.58
C HIS A 358 21.89 -0.29 22.78
N LEU A 359 21.67 0.99 22.53
CA LEU A 359 22.61 1.85 21.80
C LEU A 359 23.92 2.15 22.56
N LEU A 360 23.93 1.99 23.88
CA LEU A 360 25.15 2.08 24.69
C LEU A 360 26.05 0.85 24.52
N HIS A 361 25.46 -0.31 24.26
CA HIS A 361 26.18 -1.59 24.17
C HIS A 361 26.37 -2.08 22.73
N THR A 362 25.57 -1.58 21.79
CA THR A 362 25.57 -1.98 20.38
C THR A 362 25.92 -0.77 19.51
N PRO A 363 27.14 -0.70 18.95
CA PRO A 363 27.50 0.41 18.06
C PRO A 363 26.70 0.32 16.76
N LEU A 364 26.14 1.45 16.34
CA LEU A 364 25.44 1.56 15.06
C LEU A 364 26.40 1.29 13.90
N ARG A 365 25.95 0.47 12.94
CA ARG A 365 26.73 0.12 11.76
C ARG A 365 25.95 0.49 10.51
N LEU A 366 26.59 1.26 9.64
CA LEU A 366 26.10 1.53 8.28
C LEU A 366 26.97 0.75 7.31
N ASP A 367 26.39 -0.28 6.69
CA ASP A 367 27.05 -1.01 5.60
C ASP A 367 26.96 -0.20 4.29
N LYS A 368 27.85 -0.43 3.33
CA LYS A 368 27.74 0.16 1.98
C LYS A 368 26.42 -0.23 1.32
N ALA A 369 25.89 -1.42 1.62
CA ALA A 369 24.56 -1.84 1.20
C ALA A 369 23.43 -0.96 1.76
N ALA A 370 23.63 -0.31 2.91
CA ALA A 370 22.65 0.60 3.52
C ALA A 370 22.57 1.96 2.78
N LEU A 371 23.62 2.36 2.05
CA LEU A 371 23.63 3.58 1.23
C LEU A 371 22.84 3.42 -0.08
N ASP A 372 22.80 2.18 -0.59
CA ASP A 372 21.97 1.79 -1.73
C ASP A 372 20.53 1.46 -1.31
N HIS A 373 20.28 1.37 0.00
CA HIS A 373 18.95 1.09 0.55
C HIS A 373 18.09 2.35 0.48
N ALA A 374 16.87 2.19 -0.05
CA ALA A 374 15.80 3.13 0.16
C ALA A 374 15.17 2.81 1.51
N ILE A 375 15.12 3.78 2.44
CA ILE A 375 14.30 3.60 3.65
C ILE A 375 12.86 3.39 3.18
N ALA A 376 12.24 2.32 3.67
CA ALA A 376 10.82 2.07 3.45
C ALA A 376 10.05 2.96 4.43
N HIS A 377 9.53 4.08 3.94
CA HIS A 377 8.59 4.89 4.68
C HIS A 377 7.18 4.26 4.57
N PRO A 378 6.30 4.36 5.59
CA PRO A 378 4.96 3.76 5.54
C PRO A 378 4.13 4.22 4.35
N PHE A 379 4.47 5.40 3.78
CA PHE A 379 3.77 6.03 2.67
C PHE A 379 4.64 6.28 1.43
N ASP A 380 5.96 6.03 1.47
CA ASP A 380 6.85 6.29 0.32
C ASP A 380 8.08 5.35 0.28
N THR A 381 8.70 5.20 -0.89
CA THR A 381 10.04 4.64 -1.04
C THR A 381 10.95 5.74 -1.57
N HIS A 382 11.75 6.31 -0.67
CA HIS A 382 12.69 7.39 -1.00
C HIS A 382 13.70 6.93 -2.08
N PRO A 383 14.23 7.86 -2.90
CA PRO A 383 15.39 7.57 -3.74
C PRO A 383 16.57 7.04 -2.90
N PRO A 384 17.50 6.28 -3.52
CA PRO A 384 18.70 5.82 -2.84
C PRO A 384 19.44 6.97 -2.15
N THR A 385 19.88 6.73 -0.91
CA THR A 385 20.54 7.75 -0.06
C THR A 385 21.73 8.39 -0.75
N ALA A 386 22.51 7.60 -1.50
CA ALA A 386 23.63 8.12 -2.29
C ALA A 386 23.21 9.21 -3.31
N LEU A 387 22.05 9.05 -3.95
CA LEU A 387 21.52 10.04 -4.90
C LEU A 387 21.09 11.33 -4.18
N ARG A 388 20.44 11.20 -3.01
CA ARG A 388 19.99 12.34 -2.19
C ARG A 388 21.17 13.18 -1.74
N MET A 389 22.21 12.53 -1.21
CA MET A 389 23.46 13.20 -0.80
C MET A 389 24.16 13.91 -1.98
N GLN A 390 24.23 13.25 -3.14
CA GLN A 390 24.81 13.85 -4.35
C GLN A 390 24.06 15.11 -4.79
N GLN A 391 22.72 15.11 -4.72
CA GLN A 391 21.90 16.26 -5.09
C GLN A 391 22.06 17.45 -4.14
N LEU A 392 22.38 17.18 -2.87
CA LEU A 392 22.71 18.18 -1.86
C LEU A 392 24.20 18.55 -1.85
N GLY A 393 25.01 18.03 -2.77
CA GLY A 393 26.44 18.35 -2.85
C GLY A 393 27.28 17.82 -1.69
N VAL A 394 26.74 16.92 -0.86
CA VAL A 394 27.45 16.37 0.31
C VAL A 394 28.18 15.08 -0.06
N ARG A 395 29.47 15.03 0.22
CA ARG A 395 30.27 13.81 0.07
C ARG A 395 30.19 12.97 1.33
N LEU A 396 30.10 11.66 1.16
CA LEU A 396 30.27 10.73 2.26
C LEU A 396 31.75 10.70 2.65
N ASP A 397 32.04 11.15 3.86
CA ASP A 397 33.36 11.07 4.49
C ASP A 397 33.27 10.34 5.85
N ASP A 398 34.42 9.92 6.37
CA ASP A 398 34.48 9.13 7.61
C ASP A 398 33.96 9.92 8.82
N ASP A 399 34.07 11.25 8.80
CA ASP A 399 33.54 12.14 9.83
C ASP A 399 32.01 12.14 9.85
N LEU A 400 31.37 12.30 8.69
CA LEU A 400 29.92 12.25 8.55
C LEU A 400 29.37 10.88 8.99
N LEU A 401 30.08 9.80 8.64
CA LEU A 401 29.70 8.46 9.07
C LEU A 401 29.82 8.29 10.58
N ALA A 402 30.91 8.78 11.19
CA ALA A 402 31.10 8.75 12.63
C ALA A 402 30.05 9.58 13.38
N GLN A 403 29.67 10.74 12.83
CA GLN A 403 28.59 11.57 13.39
C GLN A 403 27.22 10.90 13.25
N ALA A 404 26.94 10.23 12.13
CA ALA A 404 25.68 9.51 11.94
C ALA A 404 25.54 8.31 12.90
N THR A 405 26.63 7.59 13.18
CA THR A 405 26.65 6.39 14.05
C THR A 405 26.98 6.68 15.51
N ARG A 406 27.15 7.95 15.90
CA ARG A 406 27.47 8.35 17.27
C ARG A 406 26.42 7.86 18.27
N VAL A 407 26.85 7.57 19.50
CA VAL A 407 25.91 7.28 20.60
C VAL A 407 25.12 8.55 20.94
N PRO A 408 23.78 8.47 21.15
CA PRO A 408 22.99 9.62 21.58
C PRO A 408 23.54 10.22 22.89
N THR A 409 23.68 11.54 22.92
CA THR A 409 24.09 12.30 24.11
C THR A 409 22.93 12.43 25.10
N GLU A 410 23.22 12.92 26.31
CA GLU A 410 22.15 13.23 27.28
C GLU A 410 21.20 14.31 26.77
N HIS A 411 21.71 15.30 26.04
CA HIS A 411 20.87 16.34 25.44
C HIS A 411 19.92 15.76 24.37
N ASP A 412 20.41 14.86 23.52
CA ASP A 412 19.59 14.17 22.51
C ASP A 412 18.42 13.41 23.13
N ARG A 413 18.59 12.89 24.35
CA ARG A 413 17.54 12.13 25.06
C ARG A 413 16.46 13.01 25.70
N HIS A 414 16.73 14.29 25.94
CA HIS A 414 15.88 15.13 26.79
C HIS A 414 15.33 16.40 26.12
N TRP A 415 15.86 16.83 24.98
CA TRP A 415 15.39 18.05 24.32
C TRP A 415 13.88 18.01 24.00
N PHE A 416 13.36 16.85 23.58
CA PHE A 416 11.95 16.72 23.21
C PHE A 416 11.03 16.84 24.43
N SER A 417 11.37 16.18 25.55
CA SER A 417 10.57 16.30 26.78
C SER A 417 10.61 17.73 27.33
N GLN A 418 11.78 18.38 27.30
CA GLN A 418 11.92 19.79 27.65
C GLN A 418 10.99 20.67 26.80
N LEU A 419 10.95 20.44 25.48
CA LEU A 419 10.10 21.21 24.57
C LEU A 419 8.61 20.95 24.80
N THR A 420 8.21 19.74 25.20
CA THR A 420 6.80 19.45 25.52
C THR A 420 6.35 20.05 26.86
N HIS A 421 7.27 20.28 27.80
CA HIS A 421 6.96 20.85 29.11
C HIS A 421 7.24 22.36 29.21
N ALA A 422 7.97 22.93 28.26
CA ALA A 422 8.31 24.34 28.22
C ALA A 422 7.09 25.22 27.91
N SER A 423 7.04 26.37 28.58
CA SER A 423 6.08 27.42 28.26
C SER A 423 6.51 28.17 26.99
N SER A 424 5.57 28.74 26.22
CA SER A 424 5.90 29.45 24.97
C SER A 424 6.83 30.65 25.16
N SER A 425 6.97 31.17 26.39
CA SER A 425 7.90 32.23 26.77
C SER A 425 9.38 31.81 26.82
N ASP A 426 9.68 30.51 26.86
CA ASP A 426 11.06 29.99 27.03
C ASP A 426 11.80 29.70 25.70
N VAL A 427 11.11 29.74 24.55
CA VAL A 427 11.66 29.33 23.23
C VAL A 427 12.53 30.41 22.56
N GLY A 428 12.81 31.52 23.24
CA GLY A 428 13.57 32.64 22.68
C GLY A 428 15.09 32.52 22.79
N LEU A 429 15.75 31.53 22.17
CA LEU A 429 17.20 31.59 21.88
C LEU A 429 17.56 30.86 20.56
N PRO A 430 18.57 31.35 19.80
CA PRO A 430 18.50 31.42 18.35
C PRO A 430 19.09 30.20 17.63
N VAL A 431 18.53 29.93 16.46
CA VAL A 431 19.23 29.29 15.34
C VAL A 431 20.50 30.11 15.08
N SER A 432 21.67 29.47 15.17
CA SER A 432 22.97 30.11 14.91
C SER A 432 22.95 30.93 13.62
N PRO A 433 23.49 32.16 13.60
CA PRO A 433 23.51 32.96 12.38
C PRO A 433 24.43 32.31 11.32
N PRO A 434 24.18 32.55 10.02
CA PRO A 434 25.09 32.11 8.97
C PRO A 434 26.47 32.70 9.20
N ILE A 435 27.51 31.87 9.03
CA ILE A 435 28.91 32.27 9.13
C ILE A 435 29.15 33.43 8.16
N SER A 436 29.41 34.61 8.72
CA SER A 436 29.82 35.79 7.98
C SER A 436 31.17 35.50 7.33
N ILE A 437 31.21 35.48 6.00
CA ILE A 437 32.46 35.50 5.24
C ILE A 437 33.11 36.86 5.54
N ALA A 438 34.18 36.82 6.33
CA ALA A 438 35.04 37.96 6.54
C ALA A 438 35.60 38.41 5.18
N GLN A 439 35.18 39.59 4.74
CA GLN A 439 35.97 40.40 3.82
C GLN A 439 37.22 40.87 4.57
N GLY A 440 38.38 40.57 4.00
CA GLY A 440 39.68 41.00 4.48
C GLY A 440 40.71 40.90 3.36
N GLU A 441 40.85 42.03 2.66
CA GLU A 441 41.87 42.43 1.65
C GLU A 441 41.88 41.78 0.26
#